data_AF-A0A535S073-F1
#
_entry.id   AF-A0A535S073-F1
#
_cell.length_a   1.000
_cell.length_b   1.000
_cell.length_c   1.000
_cell.angle_alpha   90.00
_cell.angle_beta   90.00
_cell.angle_gamma   90.00
#
_symmetry.space_group_name_H-M   'P 1'
#
loop_
_entity.id
_entity.type
_entity.pdbx_description
1 polymer ?
#
loop_
_entity_poly.entity_id
_entity_poly.type
_entity_poly.pdbx_seq_one_letter_code
_entity_poly.pdbx_strand_id
1 'polypeptide(L)' 'MKVTASSNHLFQLTHLGAINCYLVREDDGFTLIDTGWPGSQAQPIMQEAHKLGLPIVRIVLTHAHI' A
#
# COMPACT_ATOMS: atom_id res chain seq x y z
N MET A 1 5.26 1.02 9.96
CA MET A 1 4.38 0.14 9.17
C MET A 1 5.10 -1.18 8.99
N LYS A 2 4.42 -2.32 9.17
CA LYS A 2 4.99 -3.64 8.89
C LYS A 2 4.73 -4.00 7.44
N VAL A 3 5.75 -4.44 6.71
CA VAL A 3 5.61 -4.93 5.33
C VAL A 3 5.73 -6.45 5.33
N THR A 4 4.83 -7.15 4.64
CA THR A 4 4.91 -8.60 4.41
C THR A 4 4.77 -8.86 2.92
N ALA A 5 5.81 -9.44 2.31
CA ALA A 5 5.76 -9.88 0.92
C ALA A 5 5.06 -11.25 0.88
N SER A 6 3.82 -11.28 0.39
CA SER A 6 3.04 -12.52 0.24
C SER A 6 3.37 -13.23 -1.08
N SER A 7 3.93 -12.52 -2.05
CA SER A 7 4.45 -13.05 -3.32
C SER A 7 5.42 -12.03 -3.96
N ASN A 8 5.88 -12.31 -5.18
CA ASN A 8 6.66 -11.35 -5.98
C ASN A 8 5.85 -10.10 -6.41
N HIS A 9 4.52 -10.18 -6.33
CA HIS A 9 3.61 -9.14 -6.81
C HIS A 9 2.72 -8.54 -5.72
N LEU A 10 2.66 -9.12 -4.53
CA LEU A 10 1.76 -8.69 -3.46
C LEU A 10 2.53 -8.35 -2.19
N PHE A 11 2.39 -7.10 -1.76
CA PHE A 11 2.98 -6.58 -0.53
C PHE A 11 1.88 -6.06 0.39
N GLN A 12 1.72 -6.68 1.55
CA GLN A 12 0.80 -6.23 2.59
C GLN A 12 1.49 -5.21 3.50
N LEU A 13 0.83 -4.07 3.69
CA LEU A 13 1.25 -2.97 4.54
C LEU A 13 0.32 -2.88 5.76
N THR A 14 0.82 -3.26 6.94
CA THR A 14 0.03 -3.28 8.18
C THR A 14 0.40 -2.12 9.11
N HIS A 15 -0.62 -1.38 9.53
CA HIS A 15 -0.56 -0.32 10.54
C HIS A 15 -1.28 -0.77 11.82
N LEU A 16 -0.65 -0.51 12.97
CA LEU A 16 -1.14 -0.89 14.31
C LEU A 16 -1.62 -2.34 14.45
N GLY A 17 -1.06 -3.26 13.65
CA GLY A 17 -1.35 -4.69 13.72
C GLY A 17 -2.71 -5.12 13.14
N ALA A 18 -3.60 -4.20 12.74
CA ALA A 18 -4.95 -4.53 12.29
C ALA A 18 -5.37 -3.86 10.98
N ILE A 19 -4.83 -2.67 10.66
CA ILE A 19 -5.23 -1.89 9.50
C ILE A 19 -4.31 -2.24 8.34
N ASN A 20 -4.87 -2.77 7.27
CA ASN A 20 -4.10 -3.24 6.11
C ASN A 20 -4.41 -2.39 4.88
N CYS A 21 -3.36 -2.11 4.12
CA CYS A 21 -3.46 -1.72 2.71
C CYS A 21 -2.44 -2.58 1.93
N TYR A 22 -2.51 -2.56 0.61
CA TYR A 22 -1.70 -3.45 -0.22
C TYR A 22 -1.09 -2.72 -1.40
N LEU A 23 0.13 -3.11 -1.76
CA LEU A 23 0.74 -2.74 -3.04
C LEU A 23 0.72 -3.99 -3.94
N VAL A 24 0.09 -3.86 -5.10
CA VAL A 24 0.10 -4.86 -6.16
C VAL A 24 1.03 -4.39 -7.27
N ARG A 25 2.09 -5.15 -7.55
CA ARG A 25 3.05 -4.86 -8.61
C ARG A 25 2.46 -5.23 -9.97
N GLU A 26 2.38 -4.24 -10.84
CA GLU A 26 1.99 -4.35 -12.24
C GLU A 26 3.16 -3.89 -13.15
N ASP A 27 2.96 -3.92 -14.47
CA ASP A 27 4.02 -3.64 -15.46
C ASP A 27 4.49 -2.18 -15.45
N ASP A 28 3.62 -1.24 -15.06
CA ASP A 28 3.89 0.21 -15.10
C ASP A 28 4.01 0.86 -13.70
N GLY A 29 3.90 0.06 -12.63
CA GLY A 29 4.02 0.54 -11.26
C GLY A 29 3.21 -0.28 -10.26
N PHE A 30 2.91 0.35 -9.12
CA PHE A 30 2.05 -0.21 -8.10
C PHE A 30 0.61 0.29 -8.24
N THR A 31 -0.32 -0.64 -8.05
CA THR A 31 -1.69 -0.33 -7.63
C THR A 31 -1.76 -0.41 -6.11
N LEU A 32 -2.08 0.71 -5.45
CA LEU A 32 -2.38 0.77 -4.03
C LEU A 32 -3.85 0.37 -3.79
N ILE A 33 -4.07 -0.70 -3.02
CA ILE A 33 -5.40 -1.13 -2.59
C ILE A 33 -5.63 -0.64 -1.16
N ASP A 34 -6.64 0.20 -0.99
CA ASP A 34 -6.97 0.91 0.26
C ASP A 34 -5.86 1.91 0.71
N THR A 35 -6.20 2.82 1.61
CA THR A 35 -5.26 3.84 2.12
C THR A 35 -5.02 3.74 3.64
N GLY A 36 -5.69 2.81 4.31
CA GLY A 36 -5.58 2.62 5.75
C GLY A 36 -6.19 3.78 6.55
N TRP A 37 -5.53 4.18 7.63
CA TRP A 37 -5.99 5.22 8.55
C TRP A 37 -5.85 6.67 8.01
N PRO A 38 -6.86 7.54 8.19
CA PRO A 38 -6.81 8.92 7.71
C PRO A 38 -5.73 9.76 8.38
N GLY A 39 -5.11 10.66 7.59
CA GLY A 39 -4.20 11.70 8.08
C GLY A 39 -2.77 11.28 8.42
N SER A 40 -2.44 9.98 8.46
CA SER A 40 -1.09 9.51 8.87
C SER A 40 -0.43 8.51 7.91
N GLN A 41 -1.16 7.97 6.95
CA GLN A 41 -0.72 6.78 6.21
C GLN A 41 -0.10 7.05 4.83
N ALA A 42 -0.33 8.22 4.24
CA ALA A 42 0.22 8.56 2.93
C ALA A 42 1.76 8.52 2.91
N GLN A 43 2.43 9.17 3.88
CA GLN A 43 3.89 9.23 3.92
C GLN A 43 4.53 7.84 4.12
N PRO A 44 4.09 6.99 5.08
CA PRO A 44 4.61 5.62 5.19
C PRO A 44 4.38 4.77 3.94
N ILE A 45 3.19 4.82 3.33
CA ILE A 45 2.91 4.05 2.10
C ILE A 45 3.87 4.46 0.98
N MET A 46 4.06 5.76 0.77
CA MET A 46 4.98 6.30 -0.24
C MET A 46 6.43 5.87 0.03
N GLN A 47 6.86 5.85 1.29
CA GLN A 47 8.19 5.38 1.68
C GLN A 47 8.39 3.89 1.35
N GLU A 48 7.40 3.05 1.63
CA GLU A 48 7.50 1.62 1.32
C GLU A 48 7.47 1.36 -0.20
N ALA A 49 6.63 2.05 -0.97
CA ALA A 49 6.65 1.96 -2.43
C ALA A 49 8.01 2.39 -3.01
N HIS A 50 8.59 3.48 -2.49
CA HIS A 50 9.91 3.95 -2.92
C HIS A 50 11.02 2.92 -2.62
N LYS A 51 11.01 2.28 -1.44
CA LYS A 51 11.95 1.20 -1.10
C LYS A 51 11.80 -0.02 -2.02
N LEU A 52 10.58 -0.31 -2.46
CA LEU A 52 10.28 -1.40 -3.39
C LEU A 52 10.61 -1.06 -4.86
N GLY A 53 11.00 0.18 -5.15
CA GLY A 53 11.59 0.60 -6.42
C GLY A 53 10.61 0.91 -7.54
N LEU A 54 9.30 1.03 -7.27
CA LEU A 54 8.28 1.37 -8.27
C LEU A 54 7.35 2.49 -7.76
N PRO A 55 6.86 3.36 -8.65
CA PRO A 55 5.89 4.39 -8.27
C PRO A 55 4.50 3.80 -8.02
N ILE A 56 3.69 4.44 -7.18
CA ILE A 56 2.24 4.17 -7.11
C ILE A 56 1.57 4.96 -8.23
N VAL A 57 0.91 4.26 -9.15
CA VAL A 57 0.27 4.84 -10.34
C VAL A 57 -1.25 4.76 -10.30
N ARG A 58 -1.79 3.91 -9.41
CA ARG A 58 -3.23 3.69 -9.23
C ARG A 58 -3.56 3.57 -7.76
N ILE A 59 -4.75 4.02 -7.40
CA ILE A 59 -5.34 3.83 -6.07
C ILE A 59 -6.74 3.24 -6.26
N VAL A 60 -6.99 2.10 -5.62
CA VAL A 60 -8.30 1.47 -5.57
C VAL A 60 -8.81 1.58 -4.14
N LEU A 61 -9.85 2.39 -3.96
CA LEU A 61 -10.60 2.41 -2.71
C LEU A 61 -11.61 1.28 -2.75
N THR A 62 -11.52 0.38 -1.78
CA THR A 62 -12.35 -0.83 -1.69
C THR A 62 -13.79 -0.51 -1.32
N HIS A 63 -14.00 0.59 -0.59
CA HIS A 63 -15.28 1.07 -0.09
C HIS A 63 -15.15 2.52 0.40
N ALA A 64 -16.28 3.18 0.64
CA ALA A 64 -16.31 4.53 1.18
C ALA A 64 -16.24 4.53 2.71
N HIS A 65 -15.28 5.28 3.25
CA HIS A 65 -15.10 5.60 4.66
C HIS A 65 -14.89 7.12 4.82
N ILE A 66 -14.66 7.56 6.06
CA ILE A 66 -14.34 8.95 6.43
C ILE A 66 -12.83 9.16 6.43
#